data_AF-A0A1I1VRJ2-F1
#
_entry.id   AF-A0A1I1VRJ2-F1
#
_cell.length_a   1.000
_cell.length_b   1.000
_cell.length_c   1.000
_cell.angle_alpha   90.00
_cell.angle_beta   90.00
_cell.angle_gamma   90.00
#
_symmetry.space_group_name_H-M   'P 1'
#
loop_
_entity.id
_entity.type
_entity.pdbx_description
1 polymer ?
#
loop_
_entity_poly.entity_id
_entity_poly.type
_entity_poly.pdbx_seq_one_letter_code
_entity_poly.pdbx_strand_id
1 'polypeptide(L)'
;MTEKQIEKIKKSIRKRRAALAAEKRKFGGFIDSAGNRYYIFELYMKIADYKGVITYKKWFDKNFPDDIGAPFLSLIWAIAYFETGKLTEAKIYTIDMAFQNIYLPELLLDKEVNLIDMYGHGPDMLDFAKSLTRPLNFLNKTT
;
A
#
# COMPACT_ATOMS: atom_id res chain seq x y z
N MET A 1 3.64 -13.70 -14.71
CA MET A 1 5.00 -13.46 -14.16
C MET A 1 5.69 -14.81 -13.99
N THR A 2 6.99 -14.92 -14.27
CA THR A 2 7.74 -16.19 -14.15
C THR A 2 8.16 -16.49 -12.71
N GLU A 3 8.43 -17.76 -12.39
CA GLU A 3 8.95 -18.16 -11.07
C GLU A 3 10.24 -17.42 -10.69
N LYS A 4 11.15 -17.24 -11.65
CA LYS A 4 12.40 -16.48 -11.45
C LYS A 4 12.13 -15.02 -11.08
N GLN A 5 11.09 -14.39 -11.66
CA GLN A 5 10.68 -13.03 -11.31
C GLN A 5 10.06 -12.97 -9.91
N ILE A 6 9.23 -13.96 -9.54
CA ILE A 6 8.66 -14.08 -8.19
C ILE A 6 9.78 -14.22 -7.15
N GLU A 7 10.76 -15.09 -7.39
CA GLU A 7 11.88 -15.27 -6.46
C GLU A 7 12.75 -14.02 -6.33
N LYS A 8 12.92 -13.25 -7.40
CA LYS A 8 13.59 -11.94 -7.35
C LYS A 8 12.84 -10.96 -6.44
N ILE A 9 11.51 -10.94 -6.51
CA ILE A 9 10.67 -10.10 -5.65
C ILE A 9 10.75 -10.55 -4.19
N LYS A 10 10.63 -11.85 -3.91
CA LYS A 10 10.81 -12.39 -2.54
C LYS A 10 12.20 -12.07 -1.96
N LYS A 11 13.26 -12.13 -2.78
CA LYS A 11 14.61 -11.72 -2.36
C LYS A 11 14.65 -10.23 -2.02
N SER A 12 13.95 -9.38 -2.79
CA SER A 12 13.84 -7.95 -2.49
C SER A 12 13.13 -7.68 -1.17
N ILE A 13 12.02 -8.38 -0.90
CA ILE A 13 11.28 -8.32 0.37
C ILE A 13 12.22 -8.68 1.54
N ARG A 14 12.93 -9.81 1.45
CA ARG A 14 13.90 -10.24 2.48
C ARG A 14 14.98 -9.20 2.74
N LYS A 15 15.58 -8.65 1.67
CA LYS A 15 16.63 -7.62 1.78
C LYS A 15 16.12 -6.38 2.53
N ARG A 16 14.95 -5.88 2.18
CA ARG A 16 14.39 -4.65 2.79
C ARG A 16 13.96 -4.86 4.24
N ARG A 17 13.37 -6.01 4.56
CA ARG A 17 13.07 -6.38 5.96
C ARG A 17 14.34 -6.48 6.80
N ALA A 18 15.41 -7.05 6.24
CA ALA A 18 16.70 -7.13 6.92
C ALA A 18 17.32 -5.74 7.17
N ALA A 19 17.16 -4.80 6.24
CA ALA A 19 17.59 -3.41 6.43
C ALA A 19 16.84 -2.74 7.61
N LEU A 20 15.51 -2.84 7.65
CA LEU A 20 14.71 -2.32 8.76
C LEU A 20 15.09 -2.94 10.11
N ALA A 21 15.32 -4.26 10.14
CA ALA A 21 15.77 -4.94 11.34
C ALA A 21 17.19 -4.51 11.76
N ALA A 22 18.08 -4.23 10.82
CA ALA A 22 19.41 -3.72 11.10
C ALA A 22 19.37 -2.29 11.68
N GLU A 23 18.52 -1.42 11.13
CA GLU A 23 18.30 -0.08 11.69
C GLU A 23 17.77 -0.16 13.12
N LYS A 24 16.73 -0.96 13.37
CA LYS A 24 16.15 -1.12 14.71
C LYS A 24 17.18 -1.60 15.73
N ARG A 25 18.07 -2.52 15.34
CA ARG A 25 19.16 -2.99 16.20
C ARG A 25 20.23 -1.92 16.45
N LYS A 26 20.57 -1.13 15.42
CA LYS A 26 21.64 -0.14 15.49
C LYS A 26 21.22 1.13 16.21
N PHE A 27 19.99 1.59 15.99
CA PHE A 27 19.54 2.91 16.42
C PHE A 27 18.42 2.87 17.47
N GLY A 28 17.90 1.69 17.81
CA GLY A 28 16.72 1.57 18.67
C GLY A 28 15.40 1.99 17.99
N GLY A 29 15.46 2.46 16.74
CA GLY A 29 14.32 2.91 15.93
C GLY A 29 14.54 2.66 14.44
N PHE A 30 13.64 3.17 13.61
CA PHE A 30 13.73 3.08 12.15
C PHE A 30 14.01 4.45 11.60
N ILE A 31 15.09 4.60 10.83
CA ILE A 31 15.35 5.83 10.07
C ILE A 31 14.52 5.78 8.79
N ASP A 32 14.48 4.60 8.16
CA ASP A 32 13.72 4.26 6.96
C ASP A 32 13.72 5.32 5.85
N SER A 33 14.86 5.97 5.62
CA SER A 33 15.01 7.01 4.60
C SER A 33 14.74 6.51 3.19
N ALA A 34 14.80 5.20 2.96
CA ALA A 34 14.50 4.56 1.69
C ALA A 34 13.02 4.15 1.55
N GLY A 35 12.16 4.44 2.53
CA GLY A 35 10.73 4.11 2.50
C GLY A 35 10.44 2.61 2.41
N ASN A 36 11.31 1.77 2.98
CA ASN A 36 11.15 0.32 2.93
C ASN A 36 9.85 -0.14 3.58
N ARG A 37 9.40 0.56 4.64
CA ARG A 37 8.17 0.19 5.37
C ARG A 37 6.92 0.21 4.49
N TYR A 38 6.91 1.05 3.46
CA TYR A 38 5.80 1.13 2.51
C TYR A 38 6.06 0.22 1.30
N TYR A 39 7.26 0.27 0.72
CA TYR A 39 7.55 -0.44 -0.53
C TYR A 39 7.48 -1.97 -0.42
N ILE A 40 7.66 -2.54 0.78
CA ILE A 40 7.50 -3.98 0.98
C ILE A 40 6.06 -4.44 0.70
N PHE A 41 5.04 -3.62 0.99
CA PHE A 41 3.65 -3.96 0.68
C PHE A 41 3.41 -4.09 -0.82
N GLU A 42 3.91 -3.14 -1.62
CA GLU A 42 3.84 -3.20 -3.07
C GLU A 42 4.51 -4.46 -3.65
N LEU A 43 5.64 -4.88 -3.05
CA LEU A 43 6.33 -6.09 -3.48
C LEU A 43 5.50 -7.36 -3.23
N TYR A 44 4.80 -7.45 -2.10
CA TYR A 44 3.87 -8.55 -1.86
C TYR A 44 2.69 -8.52 -2.84
N MET A 45 2.13 -7.35 -3.11
CA MET A 45 1.05 -7.19 -4.09
C MET A 45 1.47 -7.61 -5.51
N LYS A 46 2.70 -7.28 -5.92
CA LYS A 46 3.24 -7.70 -7.24
C LYS A 46 3.25 -9.20 -7.45
N ILE A 47 3.32 -10.00 -6.38
CA ILE A 47 3.29 -11.47 -6.43
C ILE A 47 1.97 -12.07 -5.91
N ALA A 48 0.93 -11.24 -5.75
CA ALA A 48 -0.37 -11.64 -5.20
C ALA A 48 -0.28 -12.39 -3.85
N ASP A 49 0.72 -12.07 -3.03
CA ASP A 49 0.90 -12.68 -1.70
C ASP A 49 0.15 -11.86 -0.64
N TYR A 50 -1.18 -11.96 -0.67
CA TYR A 50 -2.08 -11.24 0.23
C TYR A 50 -1.91 -11.63 1.70
N LYS A 51 -1.56 -12.89 1.98
CA LYS A 51 -1.22 -13.35 3.34
C LYS A 51 0.07 -12.70 3.83
N GLY A 52 1.04 -12.51 2.94
CA GLY A 52 2.27 -11.76 3.18
C GLY A 52 1.99 -10.28 3.49
N VAL A 53 1.09 -9.64 2.75
CA VAL A 53 0.62 -8.27 3.05
C VAL A 53 0.07 -8.18 4.47
N ILE A 54 -0.89 -9.03 4.85
CA ILE A 54 -1.52 -8.99 6.17
C ILE A 54 -0.52 -9.29 7.29
N THR A 55 0.36 -10.26 7.08
CA THR A 55 1.43 -10.56 8.05
C THR A 55 2.36 -9.38 8.24
N TYR A 56 2.74 -8.71 7.15
CA TYR A 56 3.58 -7.54 7.24
C TYR A 56 2.87 -6.34 7.86
N LYS A 57 1.57 -6.19 7.60
CA LYS A 57 0.74 -5.16 8.22
C LYS A 57 0.76 -5.27 9.74
N LYS A 58 0.59 -6.47 10.30
CA LYS A 58 0.69 -6.67 11.76
C LYS A 58 2.04 -6.23 12.33
N TRP A 59 3.12 -6.46 11.58
CA TRP A 59 4.44 -5.95 11.97
C TRP A 59 4.51 -4.43 11.86
N PHE A 60 3.95 -3.84 10.80
CA PHE A 60 3.89 -2.40 10.60
C PHE A 60 3.11 -1.71 11.72
N ASP A 61 1.87 -2.13 11.99
CA ASP A 61 1.01 -1.58 13.05
C ASP A 61 1.72 -1.61 14.42
N LYS A 62 2.47 -2.69 14.71
CA LYS A 62 3.25 -2.82 15.95
C LYS A 62 4.40 -1.83 16.06
N ASN A 63 5.06 -1.51 14.95
CA ASN A 63 6.28 -0.69 14.94
C ASN A 63 6.03 0.78 14.62
N PHE A 64 4.89 1.09 14.01
CA PHE A 64 4.48 2.42 13.56
C PHE A 64 2.99 2.66 13.88
N PRO A 65 2.58 2.61 15.16
CA PRO A 65 1.16 2.69 15.54
C PRO A 65 0.49 4.02 15.16
N ASP A 66 1.28 5.10 15.07
CA ASP A 66 0.81 6.44 14.71
C ASP A 66 0.90 6.73 13.20
N ASP A 67 1.36 5.75 12.41
CA ASP A 67 1.50 5.88 10.95
C ASP A 67 0.33 5.18 10.26
N ILE A 68 -0.62 5.96 9.76
CA ILE A 68 -1.78 5.44 9.02
C ILE A 68 -1.49 5.21 7.53
N GLY A 69 -0.27 5.52 7.08
CA GLY A 69 0.13 5.43 5.69
C GLY A 69 -0.50 6.50 4.77
N ALA A 70 -0.37 6.24 3.47
CA ALA A 70 -0.98 7.03 2.40
C ALA A 70 -2.20 6.27 1.83
N PRO A 71 -3.11 6.92 1.08
CA PRO A 71 -4.35 6.28 0.62
C PRO A 71 -4.10 5.01 -0.21
N PHE A 72 -2.99 4.96 -0.94
CA PHE A 72 -2.56 3.77 -1.68
C PHE A 72 -2.25 2.57 -0.78
N LEU A 73 -1.71 2.80 0.41
CA LEU A 73 -1.42 1.75 1.37
C LEU A 73 -2.72 1.18 1.96
N SER A 74 -3.69 2.04 2.27
CA SER A 74 -5.04 1.63 2.66
C SER A 74 -5.71 0.79 1.57
N LEU A 75 -5.56 1.18 0.30
CA LEU A 75 -6.03 0.37 -0.84
C LEU A 75 -5.37 -1.02 -0.90
N ILE A 76 -4.04 -1.11 -0.71
CA ILE A 76 -3.33 -2.39 -0.67
C ILE A 76 -3.88 -3.29 0.45
N TRP A 77 -4.11 -2.75 1.64
CA TRP A 77 -4.66 -3.50 2.75
C TRP A 77 -6.10 -3.94 2.46
N ALA A 78 -6.94 -3.05 1.94
CA ALA A 78 -8.32 -3.36 1.56
C ALA A 78 -8.38 -4.56 0.60
N ILE A 79 -7.57 -4.53 -0.47
CA ILE A 79 -7.50 -5.65 -1.44
C ILE A 79 -7.02 -6.92 -0.76
N ALA A 80 -5.93 -6.88 0.02
CA ALA A 80 -5.40 -8.09 0.67
C ALA A 80 -6.40 -8.71 1.66
N TYR A 81 -7.15 -7.89 2.40
CA TYR A 81 -8.21 -8.38 3.28
C TYR A 81 -9.39 -8.95 2.49
N PHE A 82 -9.79 -8.32 1.40
CA PHE A 82 -10.83 -8.82 0.51
C PHE A 82 -10.47 -10.21 -0.05
N GLU A 83 -9.28 -10.32 -0.64
CA GLU A 83 -8.74 -11.55 -1.25
C GLU A 83 -8.55 -12.70 -0.24
N THR A 84 -8.49 -12.38 1.06
CA THR A 84 -8.39 -13.38 2.13
C THR A 84 -9.72 -13.62 2.86
N GLY A 85 -10.84 -13.11 2.33
CA GLY A 85 -12.19 -13.32 2.84
C GLY A 85 -12.53 -12.51 4.10
N LYS A 86 -11.70 -11.54 4.47
CA LYS A 86 -11.85 -10.70 5.66
C LYS A 86 -12.59 -9.41 5.33
N LEU A 87 -13.89 -9.55 5.09
CA LEU A 87 -14.71 -8.47 4.54
C LEU A 87 -14.86 -7.27 5.49
N THR A 88 -14.83 -7.48 6.80
CA THR A 88 -14.91 -6.38 7.78
C THR A 88 -13.71 -5.46 7.66
N GLU A 89 -12.50 -6.03 7.70
CA GLU A 89 -11.26 -5.27 7.54
C GLU A 89 -11.13 -4.66 6.15
N ALA A 90 -11.56 -5.38 5.10
CA ALA A 90 -11.59 -4.85 3.74
C ALA A 90 -12.44 -3.58 3.64
N LYS A 91 -13.63 -3.57 4.26
CA LYS A 91 -14.50 -2.40 4.32
C LYS A 91 -13.86 -1.24 5.06
N ILE A 92 -13.26 -1.50 6.23
CA ILE A 92 -12.57 -0.48 7.03
C ILE A 92 -11.51 0.21 6.18
N TYR A 93 -10.62 -0.55 5.53
CA TYR A 93 -9.54 0.06 4.76
C TYR A 93 -9.99 0.68 3.42
N THR A 94 -11.13 0.25 2.87
CA THR A 94 -11.75 0.94 1.74
C THR A 94 -12.26 2.31 2.16
N ILE A 95 -12.88 2.41 3.34
CA ILE A 95 -13.34 3.66 3.93
C ILE A 95 -12.15 4.56 4.25
N ASP A 96 -11.11 4.05 4.92
CA ASP A 96 -9.91 4.82 5.23
C ASP A 96 -9.25 5.39 3.96
N MET A 97 -9.18 4.59 2.89
CA MET A 97 -8.69 5.05 1.59
C MET A 97 -9.51 6.23 1.05
N ALA A 98 -10.85 6.11 1.07
CA ALA A 98 -11.75 7.15 0.59
C ALA A 98 -11.66 8.44 1.41
N PHE A 99 -11.47 8.34 2.73
CA PHE A 99 -11.28 9.52 3.59
C PHE A 99 -9.91 10.16 3.43
N GLN A 100 -8.86 9.39 3.16
CA GLN A 100 -7.51 9.93 2.91
C GLN A 100 -7.40 10.60 1.54
N ASN A 101 -8.18 10.16 0.54
CA ASN A 101 -8.29 10.84 -0.74
C ASN A 101 -9.66 10.57 -1.39
N ILE A 102 -10.52 11.57 -1.31
CA ILE A 102 -11.92 11.50 -1.78
C ILE A 102 -12.08 11.28 -3.28
N TYR A 103 -11.04 11.59 -4.07
CA TYR A 103 -11.07 11.43 -5.53
C TYR A 103 -10.78 9.99 -5.93
N LEU A 104 -10.06 9.25 -5.08
CA LEU A 104 -9.54 7.93 -5.42
C LEU A 104 -10.64 6.88 -5.68
N PRO A 105 -11.76 6.82 -4.92
CA PRO A 105 -12.85 5.88 -5.22
C PRO A 105 -13.45 6.07 -6.62
N GLU A 106 -13.76 7.31 -7.01
CA GLU A 106 -14.35 7.59 -8.32
C GLU A 106 -13.33 7.35 -9.45
N LEU A 107 -12.06 7.73 -9.25
CA LEU A 107 -10.99 7.46 -10.21
C LEU A 107 -10.71 5.96 -10.40
N LEU A 108 -10.83 5.15 -9.34
CA LEU A 108 -10.71 3.69 -9.43
C LEU A 108 -11.87 3.04 -10.20
N LEU A 109 -13.00 3.72 -10.29
CA LEU A 109 -14.17 3.30 -11.06
C LEU A 109 -14.17 3.89 -12.48
N ASP A 110 -13.03 4.41 -12.93
CA ASP A 110 -12.84 5.05 -14.25
C ASP A 110 -13.82 6.20 -14.52
N LYS A 111 -14.27 6.90 -13.47
CA LYS A 111 -15.14 8.05 -13.60
C LYS A 111 -14.36 9.35 -13.67
N GLU A 112 -14.94 10.31 -14.37
CA GLU A 112 -14.45 11.68 -14.34
C GLU A 112 -14.69 12.32 -12.96
N VAL A 113 -13.68 13.02 -12.47
CA VAL A 113 -13.71 13.72 -11.20
C VAL A 113 -13.42 15.20 -11.39
N ASN A 114 -14.25 16.03 -10.79
CA ASN A 114 -14.03 17.47 -10.73
C ASN A 114 -13.26 17.82 -9.47
N LEU A 115 -12.41 18.84 -9.56
CA LEU A 115 -11.75 19.39 -8.37
C LEU A 115 -12.81 19.95 -7.43
N ILE A 116 -12.75 19.55 -6.16
CA ILE A 116 -13.61 20.08 -5.12
C ILE A 116 -12.88 21.25 -4.49
N ASP A 117 -13.60 22.35 -4.26
CA ASP A 117 -13.09 23.51 -3.54
C ASP A 117 -12.89 23.15 -2.06
N MET A 118 -11.67 22.74 -1.74
CA MET A 118 -11.23 22.40 -0.40
C MET A 118 -9.75 22.69 -0.24
N TYR A 119 -9.33 22.90 1.01
CA TYR A 119 -7.93 22.95 1.34
C TYR A 119 -7.31 21.56 1.13
N GLY A 120 -6.56 21.38 0.05
CA GLY A 120 -5.80 20.17 -0.23
C GLY A 120 -4.34 20.34 0.17
N HIS A 121 -3.78 19.33 0.83
CA HIS A 121 -2.36 19.23 1.12
C HIS A 121 -1.83 17.81 0.91
N GLY A 122 -1.03 17.62 -0.14
CA GLY A 122 -0.26 16.40 -0.38
C GLY A 122 -1.16 15.19 -0.72
N PRO A 123 -1.32 14.19 0.18
CA PRO A 123 -1.99 12.92 -0.16
C PRO A 123 -3.48 13.01 -0.49
N ASP A 124 -4.17 14.08 -0.12
CA ASP A 124 -5.59 14.34 -0.36
C ASP A 124 -5.85 15.04 -1.72
N MET A 125 -4.81 15.51 -2.41
CA MET A 125 -4.94 16.26 -3.65
C MET A 125 -5.36 15.37 -4.84
N LEU A 126 -6.13 15.94 -5.76
CA LEU A 126 -6.56 15.26 -6.98
C LEU A 126 -5.36 14.80 -7.84
N ASP A 127 -4.32 15.62 -7.95
CA ASP A 127 -3.12 15.26 -8.72
C ASP A 127 -2.37 14.07 -8.12
N PHE A 128 -2.35 13.98 -6.78
CA PHE A 128 -1.81 12.82 -6.10
C PHE A 128 -2.64 11.57 -6.43
N ALA A 129 -3.97 11.64 -6.34
CA ALA A 129 -4.86 10.54 -6.71
C ALA A 129 -4.63 10.07 -8.16
N LYS A 130 -4.56 11.01 -9.12
CA LYS A 130 -4.24 10.75 -10.53
C LYS A 130 -2.85 10.16 -10.73
N SER A 131 -1.90 10.43 -9.84
CA SER A 131 -0.56 9.83 -9.89
C SER A 131 -0.59 8.35 -9.46
N LEU A 132 -1.53 7.96 -8.61
CA LEU A 132 -1.71 6.58 -8.14
C LEU A 132 -2.46 5.70 -9.13
N THR A 133 -3.42 6.26 -9.88
CA THR A 133 -4.22 5.50 -10.86
C THR A 133 -3.50 5.24 -12.19
N ARG A 134 -2.55 6.10 -12.59
CA ARG A 134 -1.68 5.86 -13.76
C ARG A 134 -0.90 4.52 -13.70
N PRO A 135 -0.27 4.12 -12.58
CA PRO A 135 0.41 2.83 -12.45
C PRO A 135 -0.51 1.64 -12.09
N LEU A 136 -1.80 1.84 -11.77
CA LEU A 136 -2.72 0.73 -11.44
C LEU A 136 -3.03 -0.21 -12.64
N ASN A 137 -2.57 0.15 -13.84
CA ASN A 137 -2.52 -0.73 -15.02
C ASN A 137 -1.73 -2.05 -14.82
N PHE A 138 -0.99 -2.22 -13.72
CA PHE A 138 -0.38 -3.51 -13.37
C PHE A 138 -1.37 -4.50 -12.72
N LEU A 139 -2.51 -4.05 -12.19
CA LEU A 139 -3.57 -4.92 -11.66
C LEU A 139 -4.57 -5.36 -12.76
N ASN A 140 -4.68 -4.60 -13.85
CA ASN A 140 -5.58 -4.89 -14.97
C ASN A 140 -5.04 -5.91 -16.01
N LYS A 141 -3.94 -6.63 -15.71
CA LYS A 141 -3.38 -7.67 -16.60
C LYS A 141 -3.96 -9.07 -16.35
N THR A 142 -5.26 -9.16 -16.10
CA THR A 142 -6.01 -10.41 -16.07
C THR A 142 -7.39 -10.18 -16.68
N THR A 143 -7.41 -10.07 -18.01
CA THR A 143 -8.51 -10.52 -18.90
C THR A 143 -7.87 -11.07 -20.16
#